data_AF-A0A9D7GQW7-F1
#
_entry.id   AF-A0A9D7GQW7-F1
#
_cell.length_a   1.000
_cell.length_b   1.000
_cell.length_c   1.000
_cell.angle_alpha   90.00
_cell.angle_beta   90.00
_cell.angle_gamma   90.00
#
_symmetry.space_group_name_H-M   'P 1'
#
loop_
_entity.id
_entity.type
_entity.pdbx_description
1 polymer ?
#
loop_
_entity_poly.entity_id
_entity_poly.type
_entity_poly.pdbx_seq_one_letter_code
_entity_poly.pdbx_strand_id
1 'polypeptide(L)'
;MTAPRLHVLQPIPSTVLLWRVARVSSLMVLVVLLLALVLRPDVALAALWYVAVPILPAVFFVNPALWRGLCPLATANELGNRVATGGVPSPRTAMWLSVAGVALFHLMVPARRFLFNVEGTVLAATIVAVALLAAGLGAAYAVRSGFCNGLCPVLPVELLYGQAPLLPLQRGRCTTCTVCTPRGCIDLSQGKAFQQMLGPDRRTARWLLTPFGLFIAALPGFVVGYGLTSDGALSTAAAVYASTLGWSVASIAVVLLAVRVARIPSRILLPLIAAAAGGLYYWFAGPAIARATTAPLWVVTLVRIAGIALVLVWLGGALRRPTLARADTHG
;
A
#
# COMPACT_ATOMS: atom_id res chain seq x y z
N MET A 1 24.04 -11.09 -24.51
CA MET A 1 23.04 -11.04 -23.43
C MET A 1 22.41 -12.43 -23.32
N THR A 2 22.81 -13.22 -22.33
CA THR A 2 22.24 -14.54 -22.07
C THR A 2 20.79 -14.38 -21.61
N ALA A 3 19.87 -15.12 -22.24
CA ALA A 3 18.46 -15.08 -21.88
C ALA A 3 18.30 -15.36 -20.36
N PRO A 4 17.52 -14.56 -19.62
CA PRO A 4 17.30 -14.79 -18.20
C PRO A 4 16.68 -16.19 -18.02
N ARG A 5 17.30 -17.02 -17.17
CA ARG A 5 16.76 -18.34 -16.81
C ARG A 5 15.36 -18.14 -16.23
N LEU A 6 14.34 -18.51 -16.99
CA LEU A 6 12.95 -18.56 -16.52
C LEU A 6 12.87 -19.62 -15.44
N HIS A 7 12.76 -19.21 -14.18
CA HIS A 7 12.31 -20.12 -13.14
C HIS A 7 10.80 -20.30 -13.32
N VAL A 8 10.42 -21.46 -13.84
CA VAL A 8 9.03 -21.91 -13.88
C VAL A 8 8.57 -22.07 -12.45
N LEU A 9 7.66 -21.19 -12.02
CA LEU A 9 7.06 -21.26 -10.70
C LEU A 9 5.79 -22.10 -10.87
N GLN A 10 5.80 -23.37 -10.47
CA GLN A 10 4.61 -24.22 -10.63
C GLN A 10 3.39 -23.58 -9.91
N PRO A 11 2.28 -23.28 -10.63
CA PRO A 11 1.03 -22.84 -10.00
C PRO A 11 0.34 -24.02 -9.33
N ILE A 12 -0.33 -23.80 -8.21
CA ILE A 12 -1.23 -24.80 -7.62
C ILE A 12 -2.55 -24.78 -8.43
N PRO A 13 -2.93 -25.85 -9.15
CA PRO A 13 -4.04 -25.82 -10.12
C PRO A 13 -5.39 -25.40 -9.52
N SER A 14 -5.68 -25.80 -8.27
CA SER A 14 -6.94 -25.49 -7.56
C SER A 14 -7.13 -24.00 -7.23
N THR A 15 -6.07 -23.19 -7.29
CA THR A 15 -6.12 -21.76 -7.01
C THR A 15 -6.48 -20.90 -8.23
N VAL A 16 -6.34 -21.44 -9.46
CA VAL A 16 -6.46 -20.64 -10.69
C VAL A 16 -7.88 -20.15 -10.93
N LEU A 17 -8.88 -21.01 -10.73
CA LEU A 17 -10.29 -20.65 -10.91
C LEU A 17 -10.73 -19.62 -9.86
N LEU A 18 -10.42 -19.86 -8.58
CA LEU A 18 -10.74 -18.94 -7.49
C LEU A 18 -10.15 -17.55 -7.75
N TRP A 19 -8.88 -17.48 -8.14
CA TRP A 19 -8.24 -16.21 -8.49
C TRP A 19 -8.86 -15.56 -9.74
N ARG A 20 -9.31 -16.34 -10.72
CA ARG A 20 -9.98 -15.79 -11.91
C ARG A 20 -11.34 -15.20 -11.55
N VAL A 21 -12.15 -15.93 -10.80
CA VAL A 21 -13.46 -15.47 -10.32
C VAL A 21 -13.29 -14.20 -9.50
N ALA A 22 -12.40 -14.21 -8.50
CA ALA A 22 -12.21 -13.05 -7.64
C ALA A 22 -11.70 -11.80 -8.39
N ARG A 23 -10.88 -11.98 -9.45
CA ARG A 23 -10.46 -10.89 -10.35
C ARG A 23 -11.62 -10.31 -11.14
N VAL A 24 -12.45 -11.16 -11.74
CA VAL A 24 -13.63 -10.73 -12.50
C VAL A 24 -14.62 -10.02 -11.57
N SER A 25 -14.90 -10.58 -10.40
CA SER A 25 -15.74 -9.96 -9.38
C SER A 25 -15.21 -8.58 -8.97
N SER A 26 -13.90 -8.45 -8.74
CA SER A 26 -13.29 -7.15 -8.40
C SER A 26 -13.44 -6.11 -9.51
N LEU A 27 -13.30 -6.49 -10.79
CA LEU A 27 -13.56 -5.60 -11.92
C LEU A 27 -15.05 -5.20 -12.00
N MET A 28 -15.97 -6.14 -11.81
CA MET A 28 -17.40 -5.85 -11.77
C MET A 28 -17.74 -4.88 -10.64
N VAL A 29 -17.16 -5.08 -9.45
CA VAL A 29 -17.30 -4.16 -8.31
C VAL A 29 -16.75 -2.77 -8.66
N LEU A 30 -15.63 -2.67 -9.39
CA LEU A 30 -15.13 -1.38 -9.87
C LEU A 30 -16.11 -0.69 -10.82
N VAL A 31 -16.66 -1.40 -11.79
CA VAL A 31 -17.64 -0.83 -12.74
C VAL A 31 -18.88 -0.34 -12.01
N VAL A 32 -19.42 -1.16 -11.09
CA VAL A 32 -20.56 -0.78 -10.25
C VAL A 32 -20.23 0.45 -9.41
N LEU A 33 -19.04 0.50 -8.80
CA LEU A 33 -18.58 1.65 -8.02
C LEU A 33 -18.50 2.92 -8.88
N LEU A 34 -17.94 2.86 -10.09
CA LEU A 34 -17.83 4.01 -10.99
C LEU A 34 -19.21 4.56 -11.38
N LEU A 35 -20.15 3.68 -11.73
CA LEU A 35 -21.53 4.07 -12.02
C LEU A 35 -22.21 4.66 -10.77
N ALA A 36 -22.04 4.02 -9.61
CA ALA A 36 -22.62 4.48 -8.36
C ALA A 36 -22.03 5.83 -7.89
N LEU A 37 -20.76 6.12 -8.15
CA LEU A 37 -20.14 7.41 -7.82
C LEU A 37 -20.76 8.58 -8.60
N VAL A 38 -21.31 8.33 -9.79
CA VAL A 38 -21.99 9.35 -10.60
C VAL A 38 -23.49 9.39 -10.29
N LEU A 39 -24.13 8.22 -10.17
CA LEU A 39 -25.59 8.13 -10.02
C LEU A 39 -26.06 8.27 -8.57
N ARG A 40 -25.25 7.84 -7.59
CA ARG A 40 -25.54 7.78 -6.15
C ARG A 40 -24.29 8.08 -5.30
N PRO A 41 -23.69 9.28 -5.46
CA PRO A 41 -22.38 9.60 -4.89
C PRO A 41 -22.28 9.35 -3.39
N ASP A 42 -23.25 9.77 -2.59
CA ASP A 42 -23.20 9.65 -1.12
C ASP A 42 -23.04 8.20 -0.66
N VAL A 43 -23.83 7.29 -1.23
CA VAL A 43 -23.80 5.86 -0.89
C VAL A 43 -22.49 5.22 -1.36
N ALA A 44 -22.05 5.55 -2.57
CA ALA A 44 -20.84 5.00 -3.15
C ALA A 44 -19.58 5.46 -2.41
N LEU A 45 -19.50 6.74 -2.07
CA LEU A 45 -18.43 7.33 -1.27
C LEU A 45 -18.41 6.72 0.12
N ALA A 46 -19.57 6.56 0.76
CA ALA A 46 -19.64 5.95 2.08
C ALA A 46 -19.17 4.49 2.07
N ALA A 47 -19.65 3.69 1.11
CA ALA A 47 -19.25 2.30 0.95
C ALA A 47 -17.75 2.15 0.65
N LEU A 48 -17.20 2.97 -0.24
CA LEU A 48 -15.78 2.91 -0.58
C LEU A 48 -14.91 3.30 0.63
N TRP A 49 -15.17 4.46 1.23
CA TRP A 49 -14.25 5.04 2.20
C TRP A 49 -14.41 4.53 3.63
N TYR A 50 -15.61 4.07 3.99
CA TYR A 50 -15.92 3.60 5.35
C TYR A 50 -16.22 2.10 5.43
N VAL A 51 -16.25 1.38 4.30
CA VAL A 51 -16.32 -0.09 4.30
C VAL A 51 -15.13 -0.71 3.60
N ALA A 52 -14.91 -0.42 2.32
CA ALA A 52 -13.86 -1.09 1.54
C ALA A 52 -12.43 -0.69 1.96
N VAL A 53 -12.14 0.61 2.07
CA VAL A 53 -10.79 1.11 2.36
C VAL A 53 -10.28 0.73 3.77
N PRO A 54 -11.10 0.75 4.84
CA PRO A 54 -10.71 0.27 6.17
C PRO A 54 -10.26 -1.19 6.25
N ILE A 55 -10.66 -2.02 5.29
CA ILE A 55 -10.26 -3.42 5.20
C ILE A 55 -8.83 -3.56 4.63
N LEU A 56 -8.35 -2.60 3.83
CA LEU A 56 -7.07 -2.73 3.11
C LEU A 56 -5.85 -2.89 4.02
N PRO A 57 -5.66 -2.11 5.11
CA PRO A 57 -4.53 -2.34 6.01
C PRO A 57 -4.53 -3.75 6.62
N ALA A 58 -5.69 -4.28 7.01
CA ALA A 58 -5.80 -5.65 7.48
C ALA A 58 -5.38 -6.65 6.41
N VAL A 59 -5.81 -6.46 5.16
CA VAL A 59 -5.37 -7.30 4.03
C VAL A 59 -3.87 -7.23 3.85
N PHE A 60 -3.23 -6.07 4.01
CA PHE A 60 -1.77 -5.95 3.89
C PHE A 60 -1.01 -6.63 5.02
N PHE A 61 -1.49 -6.56 6.27
CA PHE A 61 -0.92 -7.30 7.39
C PHE A 61 -1.08 -8.82 7.23
N VAL A 62 -2.23 -9.26 6.71
CA VAL A 62 -2.47 -10.68 6.41
C VAL A 62 -1.53 -11.13 5.30
N ASN A 63 -1.63 -10.52 4.12
CA ASN A 63 -0.73 -10.70 2.99
C ASN A 63 -1.04 -9.71 1.84
N PRO A 64 -0.10 -8.85 1.40
CA PRO A 64 -0.34 -7.90 0.31
C PRO A 64 -0.67 -8.55 -1.05
N ALA A 65 -0.26 -9.80 -1.28
CA ALA A 65 -0.58 -10.52 -2.51
C ALA A 65 -2.08 -10.77 -2.68
N LEU A 66 -2.87 -10.78 -1.59
CA LEU A 66 -4.32 -10.81 -1.64
C LEU A 66 -4.85 -9.57 -2.38
N TRP A 67 -4.49 -8.38 -1.91
CA TRP A 67 -4.89 -7.14 -2.55
C TRP A 67 -4.35 -7.03 -3.98
N ARG A 68 -3.06 -7.28 -4.20
CA ARG A 68 -2.44 -7.18 -5.53
C ARG A 68 -2.98 -8.23 -6.52
N GLY A 69 -3.53 -9.32 -5.99
CA GLY A 69 -4.26 -10.35 -6.73
C GLY A 69 -5.68 -9.94 -7.11
N LEU A 70 -6.30 -9.00 -6.39
CA LEU A 70 -7.67 -8.53 -6.65
C LEU A 70 -7.72 -7.13 -7.26
N CYS A 71 -6.68 -6.32 -7.08
CA CYS A 71 -6.64 -4.92 -7.46
C CYS A 71 -7.03 -4.70 -8.93
N PRO A 72 -8.08 -3.91 -9.20
CA PRO A 72 -8.48 -3.58 -10.57
C PRO A 72 -7.39 -2.88 -11.38
N LEU A 73 -6.59 -2.02 -10.74
CA LEU A 73 -5.48 -1.31 -11.38
C LEU A 73 -4.35 -2.26 -11.79
N ALA A 74 -4.15 -3.34 -11.03
CA ALA A 74 -3.22 -4.40 -11.44
C ALA A 74 -3.71 -5.13 -12.69
N THR A 75 -5.03 -5.33 -12.81
CA THR A 75 -5.62 -5.88 -14.04
C THR A 75 -5.50 -4.90 -15.21
N ALA A 76 -5.71 -3.60 -15.01
CA ALA A 76 -5.53 -2.59 -16.05
C ALA A 76 -4.09 -2.56 -16.55
N ASN A 77 -3.10 -2.60 -15.64
CA ASN A 77 -1.69 -2.73 -16.01
C ASN A 77 -1.40 -4.02 -16.79
N GLU A 78 -1.94 -5.16 -16.37
CA GLU A 78 -1.78 -6.43 -17.10
C GLU A 78 -2.44 -6.41 -18.48
N LEU A 79 -3.55 -5.68 -18.63
CA LEU A 79 -4.19 -5.47 -19.94
C LEU A 79 -3.29 -4.64 -20.85
N GLY A 80 -2.65 -3.59 -20.32
CA GLY A 80 -1.64 -2.80 -21.05
C GLY A 80 -0.50 -3.66 -21.60
N ASN A 81 -0.01 -4.62 -20.80
CA ASN A 81 1.03 -5.56 -21.22
C ASN A 81 0.60 -6.44 -22.41
N ARG A 82 -0.69 -6.70 -22.59
CA ARG A 82 -1.19 -7.48 -23.73
C ARG A 82 -1.19 -6.68 -25.02
N VAL A 83 -1.25 -5.35 -24.92
CA VAL A 83 -1.20 -4.43 -26.06
C VAL A 83 0.25 -4.23 -26.51
N ALA A 84 1.15 -3.99 -25.56
CA ALA A 84 2.58 -3.93 -25.79
C ALA A 84 3.33 -4.39 -24.53
N THR A 85 4.45 -5.08 -24.68
CA THR A 85 5.36 -5.34 -23.57
C THR A 85 6.64 -4.56 -23.76
N GLY A 86 6.73 -3.41 -23.09
CA GLY A 86 7.98 -2.68 -22.98
C GLY A 86 9.03 -3.40 -22.13
N GLY A 87 10.23 -2.84 -22.09
CA GLY A 87 11.36 -3.41 -21.36
C GLY A 87 11.25 -3.31 -19.83
N VAL A 88 12.25 -3.85 -19.15
CA VAL A 88 12.44 -3.62 -17.71
C VAL A 88 12.89 -2.16 -17.51
N PRO A 89 12.26 -1.39 -16.59
CA PRO A 89 12.68 -0.02 -16.33
C PRO A 89 14.11 0.02 -15.81
N SER A 90 14.88 1.03 -16.21
CA SER A 90 16.21 1.27 -15.65
C SER A 90 16.12 1.46 -14.11
N PRO A 91 17.19 1.19 -13.33
CA PRO A 91 17.19 1.44 -11.89
C PRO A 91 16.83 2.88 -11.52
N ARG A 92 17.26 3.85 -12.33
CA ARG A 92 16.92 5.27 -12.16
C ARG A 92 15.44 5.54 -12.42
N THR A 93 14.88 4.98 -13.48
CA THR A 93 13.45 5.08 -13.79
C THR A 93 12.59 4.47 -12.68
N ALA A 94 12.94 3.26 -12.23
CA ALA A 94 12.23 2.60 -11.12
C ALA A 94 12.30 3.40 -9.82
N MET A 95 13.43 4.08 -9.56
CA MET A 95 13.57 5.01 -8.44
C MET A 95 12.59 6.16 -8.54
N TRP A 96 12.55 6.85 -9.67
CA TRP A 96 11.66 8.00 -9.87
C TRP A 96 10.19 7.61 -9.83
N LEU A 97 9.81 6.45 -10.40
CA LEU A 97 8.46 5.93 -10.26
C LEU A 97 8.10 5.68 -8.79
N SER A 98 9.01 5.10 -8.01
CA SER A 98 8.78 4.87 -6.57
C SER A 98 8.62 6.18 -5.79
N VAL A 99 9.46 7.19 -6.08
CA VAL A 99 9.38 8.52 -5.46
C VAL A 99 8.09 9.23 -5.85
N ALA A 100 7.71 9.16 -7.12
CA ALA A 100 6.45 9.70 -7.61
C ALA A 100 5.25 9.00 -6.94
N GLY A 101 5.29 7.69 -6.71
CA GLY A 101 4.27 6.98 -5.94
C GLY A 101 4.16 7.49 -4.50
N VAL A 102 5.28 7.71 -3.82
CA VAL A 102 5.30 8.33 -2.47
C VAL A 102 4.72 9.74 -2.48
N ALA A 103 5.05 10.56 -3.49
CA ALA A 103 4.51 11.90 -3.63
C ALA A 103 2.99 11.87 -3.90
N LEU A 104 2.54 10.98 -4.79
CA LEU A 104 1.12 10.77 -5.08
C LEU A 104 0.34 10.31 -3.84
N PHE A 105 0.93 9.49 -2.97
CA PHE A 105 0.31 9.15 -1.69
C PHE A 105 0.05 10.39 -0.83
N HIS A 106 1.08 11.22 -0.64
CA HIS A 106 0.99 12.44 0.19
C HIS A 106 0.09 13.50 -0.43
N LEU A 107 -0.11 13.49 -1.74
CA LEU A 107 -1.04 14.38 -2.44
C LEU A 107 -2.49 13.84 -2.39
N MET A 108 -2.70 12.61 -2.85
CA MET A 108 -4.04 12.08 -3.05
C MET A 108 -4.75 11.73 -1.74
N VAL A 109 -4.03 11.27 -0.72
CA VAL A 109 -4.68 10.84 0.53
C VAL A 109 -5.26 12.03 1.31
N PRO A 110 -4.56 13.15 1.54
CA PRO A 110 -5.16 14.32 2.18
C PRO A 110 -6.23 14.98 1.31
N ALA A 111 -6.07 14.96 -0.02
CA ALA A 111 -7.09 15.44 -0.97
C ALA A 111 -8.45 14.76 -0.83
N ARG A 112 -8.51 13.59 -0.18
CA ARG A 112 -9.78 12.96 0.18
C ARG A 112 -10.68 13.87 1.01
N ARG A 113 -10.14 14.65 1.95
CA ARG A 113 -10.96 15.46 2.87
C ARG A 113 -11.76 16.56 2.17
N PHE A 114 -11.24 17.11 1.08
CA PHE A 114 -11.84 18.28 0.44
C PHE A 114 -12.20 18.08 -1.03
N LEU A 115 -11.89 16.90 -1.60
CA LEU A 115 -12.19 16.58 -2.99
C LEU A 115 -12.78 15.18 -3.12
N PHE A 116 -12.05 14.13 -2.77
CA PHE A 116 -12.49 12.77 -3.11
C PHE A 116 -13.54 12.15 -2.17
N ASN A 117 -13.77 12.71 -0.98
CA ASN A 117 -14.87 12.31 -0.10
C ASN A 117 -16.14 13.13 -0.34
N VAL A 118 -16.06 14.22 -1.12
CA VAL A 118 -17.16 15.18 -1.32
C VAL A 118 -17.69 15.16 -2.75
N GLU A 119 -16.83 14.91 -3.75
CA GLU A 119 -17.20 14.95 -5.16
C GLU A 119 -17.08 13.56 -5.82
N GLY A 120 -18.21 12.83 -5.90
CA GLY A 120 -18.26 11.49 -6.47
C GLY A 120 -17.79 11.42 -7.93
N THR A 121 -18.23 12.38 -8.77
CA THR A 121 -17.83 12.47 -10.18
C THR A 121 -16.33 12.69 -10.34
N VAL A 122 -15.74 13.55 -9.50
CA VAL A 122 -14.28 13.81 -9.52
C VAL A 122 -13.51 12.55 -9.13
N LEU A 123 -13.98 11.82 -8.12
CA LEU A 123 -13.36 10.54 -7.75
C LEU A 123 -13.50 9.49 -8.87
N ALA A 124 -14.67 9.38 -9.51
CA ALA A 124 -14.88 8.46 -10.63
C ALA A 124 -13.92 8.76 -11.79
N ALA A 125 -13.82 10.03 -12.19
CA ALA A 125 -12.88 10.48 -13.23
C ALA A 125 -11.42 10.19 -12.83
N THR A 126 -11.07 10.40 -11.56
CA THR A 126 -9.73 10.11 -11.04
C THR A 126 -9.41 8.62 -11.10
N ILE A 127 -10.35 7.75 -10.71
CA ILE A 127 -10.17 6.29 -10.78
C ILE A 127 -9.95 5.84 -12.23
N VAL A 128 -10.73 6.36 -13.18
CA VAL A 128 -10.57 6.08 -14.62
C VAL A 128 -9.20 6.56 -15.10
N ALA A 129 -8.79 7.79 -14.76
CA ALA A 129 -7.50 8.34 -15.14
C ALA A 129 -6.33 7.49 -14.61
N VAL A 130 -6.40 7.05 -13.35
CA VAL A 130 -5.39 6.16 -12.76
C VAL A 130 -5.40 4.77 -13.40
N ALA A 131 -6.57 4.24 -13.78
CA ALA A 131 -6.67 2.97 -14.51
C ALA A 131 -6.04 3.06 -15.90
N LEU A 132 -6.27 4.15 -16.63
CA LEU A 132 -5.63 4.43 -17.92
C LEU A 132 -4.12 4.59 -17.77
N LEU A 133 -3.66 5.30 -16.73
CA LEU A 133 -2.24 5.43 -16.41
C LEU A 133 -1.60 4.07 -16.09
N ALA A 134 -2.30 3.23 -15.31
CA ALA A 134 -1.84 1.88 -15.01
C ALA A 134 -1.73 1.03 -16.29
N ALA A 135 -2.71 1.10 -17.19
CA ALA A 135 -2.66 0.44 -18.49
C ALA A 135 -1.51 0.97 -19.36
N GLY A 136 -1.33 2.29 -19.46
CA GLY A 136 -0.24 2.90 -20.23
C GLY A 136 1.14 2.50 -19.73
N LEU A 137 1.35 2.50 -18.40
CA LEU A 137 2.61 2.02 -17.81
C LEU A 137 2.79 0.51 -17.96
N GLY A 138 1.70 -0.25 -17.99
CA GLY A 138 1.72 -1.67 -18.32
C GLY A 138 2.13 -1.95 -19.77
N ALA A 139 1.75 -1.07 -20.70
CA ALA A 139 2.20 -1.14 -22.09
C ALA A 139 3.69 -0.75 -22.22
N ALA A 140 4.13 0.24 -21.45
CA ALA A 140 5.48 0.79 -21.51
C ALA A 140 6.55 -0.03 -20.76
N TYR A 141 6.17 -0.84 -19.76
CA TYR A 141 7.11 -1.57 -18.92
C TYR A 141 6.69 -3.00 -18.64
N ALA A 142 7.68 -3.90 -18.58
CA ALA A 142 7.45 -5.33 -18.44
C ALA A 142 6.65 -5.69 -17.18
N VAL A 143 5.57 -6.46 -17.40
CA VAL A 143 4.72 -7.08 -16.39
C VAL A 143 4.23 -6.03 -15.40
N ARG A 144 4.72 -6.04 -14.15
CA ARG A 144 4.20 -5.22 -13.04
C ARG A 144 5.17 -4.15 -12.59
N SER A 145 6.23 -3.89 -13.35
CA SER A 145 7.31 -2.99 -12.96
C SER A 145 6.99 -1.51 -13.17
N GLY A 146 6.06 -1.18 -14.08
CA GLY A 146 5.59 0.18 -14.32
C GLY A 146 4.73 0.71 -13.17
N PHE A 147 3.47 0.29 -13.09
CA PHE A 147 2.55 0.78 -12.08
C PHE A 147 2.71 0.07 -10.73
N CYS A 148 2.49 -1.25 -10.69
CA CYS A 148 2.30 -1.99 -9.43
C CYS A 148 3.55 -2.07 -8.54
N ASN A 149 4.77 -2.14 -9.09
CA ASN A 149 6.05 -2.12 -8.35
C ASN A 149 6.82 -0.80 -8.57
N GLY A 150 6.16 0.22 -9.10
CA GLY A 150 6.76 1.53 -9.37
C GLY A 150 5.85 2.64 -8.86
N LEU A 151 4.98 3.15 -9.74
CA LEU A 151 4.19 4.37 -9.49
C LEU A 151 3.05 4.23 -8.46
N CYS A 152 2.65 3.00 -8.12
CA CYS A 152 1.51 2.75 -7.24
C CYS A 152 1.66 3.47 -5.88
N PRO A 153 0.76 4.43 -5.53
CA PRO A 153 0.91 5.22 -4.31
C PRO A 153 0.75 4.41 -3.02
N VAL A 154 0.11 3.24 -3.08
CA VAL A 154 -0.05 2.36 -1.92
C VAL A 154 1.10 1.36 -1.75
N LEU A 155 2.01 1.23 -2.72
CA LEU A 155 3.15 0.30 -2.65
C LEU A 155 4.02 0.48 -1.39
N PRO A 156 4.34 1.71 -0.93
CA PRO A 156 5.09 1.89 0.31
C PRO A 156 4.38 1.32 1.54
N VAL A 157 3.04 1.44 1.60
CA VAL A 157 2.22 0.87 2.69
C VAL A 157 2.19 -0.67 2.58
N GLU A 158 2.00 -1.19 1.37
CA GLU A 158 2.03 -2.64 1.09
C GLU A 158 3.36 -3.26 1.53
N LEU A 159 4.48 -2.60 1.24
CA LEU A 159 5.82 -3.05 1.65
C LEU A 159 5.99 -3.01 3.17
N LEU A 160 5.55 -1.93 3.81
CA LEU A 160 5.72 -1.73 5.26
C LEU A 160 4.90 -2.74 6.08
N TYR A 161 3.61 -2.91 5.77
CA TYR A 161 2.74 -3.87 6.48
C TYR A 161 3.02 -5.31 6.01
N GLY A 162 3.46 -5.47 4.77
CA GLY A 162 3.82 -6.76 4.17
C GLY A 162 5.20 -7.30 4.54
N GLN A 163 6.02 -6.60 5.33
CA GLN A 163 7.39 -7.06 5.61
C GLN A 163 7.45 -8.42 6.34
N ALA A 164 6.37 -8.80 7.07
CA ALA A 164 6.25 -10.07 7.77
C ALA A 164 4.79 -10.57 7.78
N PRO A 165 4.23 -10.97 6.63
CA PRO A 165 2.80 -11.27 6.51
C PRO A 165 2.40 -12.44 7.42
N LEU A 166 1.18 -12.40 7.93
CA LEU A 166 0.63 -13.48 8.77
C LEU A 166 0.52 -14.80 7.99
N LEU A 167 0.08 -14.71 6.73
CA LEU A 167 -0.04 -15.86 5.84
C LEU A 167 1.06 -15.86 4.79
N PRO A 168 1.76 -16.98 4.53
CA PRO A 168 2.81 -17.07 3.52
C PRO A 168 2.23 -17.30 2.11
N LEU A 169 1.33 -16.43 1.65
CA LEU A 169 0.86 -16.44 0.27
C LEU A 169 1.88 -15.73 -0.62
N GLN A 170 2.24 -16.38 -1.73
CA GLN A 170 3.06 -15.80 -2.78
C GLN A 170 2.31 -15.93 -4.10
N ARG A 171 2.70 -15.14 -5.12
CA ARG A 171 2.29 -15.36 -6.52
C ARG A 171 0.77 -15.25 -6.76
N GLY A 172 0.16 -14.12 -6.41
CA GLY A 172 -1.27 -13.91 -6.67
C GLY A 172 -1.67 -13.99 -8.15
N ARG A 173 -0.78 -13.59 -9.08
CA ARG A 173 -1.08 -13.50 -10.53
C ARG A 173 0.04 -13.93 -11.50
N CYS A 174 1.30 -13.99 -11.07
CA CYS A 174 2.42 -14.37 -11.93
C CYS A 174 2.63 -15.90 -11.94
N THR A 175 2.66 -16.51 -13.13
CA THR A 175 2.93 -17.95 -13.33
C THR A 175 4.41 -18.25 -13.56
N THR A 176 5.20 -17.26 -13.98
CA THR A 176 6.65 -17.36 -14.17
C THR A 176 7.34 -16.11 -13.64
N CYS A 177 8.60 -16.25 -13.21
CA CYS A 177 9.43 -15.12 -12.84
C CYS A 177 10.26 -14.66 -14.05
N THR A 178 10.04 -13.42 -14.49
CA THR A 178 10.75 -12.81 -15.63
C THR A 178 11.77 -11.74 -15.21
N VAL A 179 12.01 -11.57 -13.90
CA VAL A 179 12.89 -10.52 -13.35
C VAL A 179 12.48 -9.13 -13.86
N CYS A 180 11.18 -8.87 -13.89
CA CYS A 180 10.60 -7.68 -14.53
C CYS A 180 10.93 -6.35 -13.84
N THR A 181 11.41 -6.36 -12.59
CA THR A 181 11.71 -5.15 -11.80
C THR A 181 13.18 -5.17 -11.36
N PRO A 182 13.91 -4.04 -11.47
CA PRO A 182 15.30 -3.95 -11.03
C PRO A 182 15.47 -3.97 -9.50
N ARG A 183 14.37 -3.76 -8.76
CA ARG A 183 14.30 -3.88 -7.30
C ARG A 183 13.36 -5.00 -6.90
N GLY A 184 13.44 -5.44 -5.66
CA GLY A 184 12.70 -6.58 -5.16
C GLY A 184 11.21 -6.56 -5.46
N CYS A 185 10.70 -7.70 -5.95
CA CYS A 185 9.31 -7.89 -6.28
C CYS A 185 8.54 -8.36 -5.05
N ILE A 186 7.59 -7.54 -4.59
CA ILE A 186 6.73 -7.89 -3.44
C ILE A 186 5.90 -9.15 -3.72
N ASP A 187 5.53 -9.41 -4.98
CA ASP A 187 4.77 -10.61 -5.37
C ASP A 187 5.61 -11.91 -5.29
N LEU A 188 6.94 -11.80 -5.32
CA LEU A 188 7.88 -12.92 -5.21
C LEU A 188 8.27 -13.18 -3.76
N SER A 189 8.66 -12.13 -3.03
CA SER A 189 9.07 -12.24 -1.62
C SER A 189 8.93 -10.89 -0.92
N GLN A 190 7.90 -10.73 -0.07
CA GLN A 190 7.63 -9.43 0.54
C GLN A 190 8.78 -8.96 1.45
N GLY A 191 9.31 -9.84 2.30
CA GLY A 191 10.40 -9.50 3.21
C GLY A 191 11.69 -9.08 2.47
N LYS A 192 12.05 -9.80 1.39
CA LYS A 192 13.21 -9.42 0.56
C LYS A 192 12.95 -8.12 -0.22
N ALA A 193 11.73 -7.92 -0.72
CA ALA A 193 11.36 -6.68 -1.43
C ALA A 193 11.46 -5.45 -0.51
N PHE A 194 10.95 -5.55 0.71
CA PHE A 194 11.06 -4.50 1.73
C PHE A 194 12.54 -4.13 1.99
N GLN A 195 13.42 -5.13 2.14
CA GLN A 195 14.84 -4.91 2.39
C GLN A 195 15.59 -4.31 1.21
N GLN A 196 15.28 -4.77 0.00
CA GLN A 196 15.89 -4.23 -1.21
C GLN A 196 15.44 -2.79 -1.47
N MET A 197 14.22 -2.42 -1.07
CA MET A 197 13.74 -1.04 -1.17
C MET A 197 14.48 -0.08 -0.21
N LEU A 198 14.80 -0.54 1.01
CA LEU A 198 15.64 0.21 1.95
C LEU A 198 17.14 0.18 1.59
N GLY A 199 17.56 -0.75 0.74
CA GLY A 199 18.94 -0.86 0.29
C GLY A 199 19.93 -1.32 1.37
N PRO A 200 21.24 -1.04 1.21
CA PRO A 200 22.28 -1.43 2.16
C PRO A 200 22.17 -0.68 3.49
N ASP A 201 21.65 0.55 3.46
CA ASP A 201 21.51 1.43 4.64
C ASP A 201 20.50 0.92 5.67
N ARG A 202 19.71 -0.11 5.34
CA ARG A 202 18.68 -0.72 6.21
C ARG A 202 19.18 -1.14 7.61
N ARG A 203 20.48 -1.44 7.74
CA ARG A 203 21.11 -1.87 9.00
C ARG A 203 21.59 -0.71 9.88
N THR A 204 21.55 0.54 9.39
CA THR A 204 22.07 1.72 10.09
C THR A 204 21.03 2.83 10.16
N ALA A 205 21.26 3.90 10.91
CA ALA A 205 20.39 5.08 10.93
C ALA A 205 20.17 5.73 9.55
N ARG A 206 21.01 5.42 8.55
CA ARG A 206 20.96 6.01 7.20
C ARG A 206 19.73 5.59 6.40
N TRP A 207 18.99 4.54 6.82
CA TRP A 207 17.75 4.17 6.13
C TRP A 207 16.74 5.33 6.10
N LEU A 208 16.78 6.23 7.10
CA LEU A 208 15.98 7.44 7.18
C LEU A 208 16.28 8.47 6.09
N LEU A 209 17.40 8.36 5.38
CA LEU A 209 17.76 9.25 4.28
C LEU A 209 17.20 8.77 2.93
N THR A 210 16.66 7.54 2.89
CA THR A 210 16.05 7.00 1.68
C THR A 210 14.60 7.51 1.55
N PRO A 211 14.06 7.70 0.32
CA PRO A 211 12.68 8.13 0.14
C PRO A 211 11.67 7.19 0.82
N PHE A 212 11.92 5.88 0.77
CA PHE A 212 11.06 4.90 1.44
C PHE A 212 11.22 4.95 2.96
N GLY A 213 12.43 5.17 3.48
CA GLY A 213 12.63 5.35 4.92
C GLY A 213 11.97 6.60 5.48
N LEU A 214 12.06 7.74 4.78
CA LEU A 214 11.32 8.95 5.15
C LEU A 214 9.81 8.71 5.18
N PHE A 215 9.29 8.01 4.16
CA PHE A 215 7.88 7.60 4.13
C PHE A 215 7.50 6.79 5.38
N ILE A 216 8.28 5.76 5.72
CA ILE A 216 8.02 4.90 6.89
C ILE A 216 8.00 5.75 8.17
N ALA A 217 9.00 6.61 8.36
CA ALA A 217 9.10 7.44 9.56
C ALA A 217 7.99 8.49 9.68
N ALA A 218 7.49 9.00 8.55
CA ALA A 218 6.38 9.95 8.48
C ALA A 218 5.02 9.30 8.77
N LEU A 219 4.82 8.04 8.38
CA LEU A 219 3.49 7.42 8.27
C LEU A 219 2.64 7.45 9.55
N PRO A 220 3.14 7.15 10.77
CA PRO A 220 2.32 7.23 11.98
C PRO A 220 1.77 8.65 12.21
N GLY A 221 2.62 9.65 12.06
CA GLY A 221 2.22 11.06 12.12
C GLY A 221 1.25 11.45 11.03
N PHE A 222 1.49 11.01 9.79
CA PHE A 222 0.58 11.21 8.68
C PHE A 222 -0.84 10.69 9.02
N VAL A 223 -0.94 9.50 9.61
CA VAL A 223 -2.22 8.90 10.02
C VAL A 223 -2.90 9.72 11.11
N VAL A 224 -2.16 10.22 12.10
CA VAL A 224 -2.69 11.13 13.14
C VAL A 224 -3.21 12.42 12.53
N GLY A 225 -2.38 13.12 11.74
CA GLY A 225 -2.76 14.38 11.12
C GLY A 225 -3.97 14.24 10.18
N TYR A 226 -4.07 13.11 9.47
CA TYR A 226 -5.25 12.79 8.65
C TYR A 226 -6.48 12.46 9.51
N GLY A 227 -6.31 11.73 10.61
CA GLY A 227 -7.39 11.36 11.54
C GLY A 227 -7.98 12.54 12.31
N LEU A 228 -7.20 13.61 12.52
CA LEU A 228 -7.61 14.84 13.18
C LEU A 228 -8.30 15.85 12.24
N THR A 229 -8.31 15.61 10.93
CA THR A 229 -9.02 16.45 9.96
C THR A 229 -10.42 15.90 9.67
N SER A 230 -11.34 16.79 9.30
CA SER A 230 -12.68 16.45 8.85
C SER A 230 -12.84 16.73 7.36
N ASP A 231 -13.89 16.18 6.76
CA ASP A 231 -14.25 16.51 5.39
C ASP A 231 -14.77 17.96 5.32
N GLY A 232 -14.53 18.67 4.21
CA GLY A 232 -14.85 20.09 4.09
C GLY A 232 -14.68 20.65 2.67
N ALA A 233 -14.87 21.96 2.51
CA ALA A 233 -14.70 22.63 1.21
C ALA A 233 -13.23 22.72 0.79
N LEU A 234 -12.96 23.01 -0.50
CA LEU A 234 -11.61 23.17 -1.06
C LEU A 234 -10.76 24.22 -0.31
N SER A 235 -11.38 25.24 0.29
CA SER A 235 -10.70 26.24 1.12
C SER A 235 -10.01 25.64 2.35
N THR A 236 -10.42 24.46 2.81
CA THR A 236 -9.79 23.75 3.93
C THR A 236 -8.52 23.00 3.52
N ALA A 237 -8.20 22.91 2.23
CA ALA A 237 -7.08 22.12 1.71
C ALA A 237 -5.75 22.47 2.39
N ALA A 238 -5.43 23.75 2.54
CA ALA A 238 -4.20 24.20 3.19
C ALA A 238 -4.10 23.69 4.64
N ALA A 239 -5.19 23.76 5.41
CA ALA A 239 -5.23 23.26 6.79
C ALA A 239 -5.08 21.73 6.86
N VAL A 240 -5.70 21.00 5.93
CA VAL A 240 -5.58 19.54 5.83
C VAL A 240 -4.14 19.11 5.52
N TYR A 241 -3.49 19.75 4.54
CA TYR A 241 -2.07 19.51 4.24
C TYR A 241 -1.14 19.94 5.38
N ALA A 242 -1.38 21.09 5.99
CA ALA A 242 -0.60 21.56 7.14
C ALA A 242 -0.67 20.57 8.31
N SER A 243 -1.86 20.05 8.63
CA SER A 243 -2.03 19.02 9.65
C SER A 243 -1.27 17.73 9.29
N THR A 244 -1.57 17.14 8.12
CA THR A 244 -0.98 15.86 7.71
C THR A 244 0.55 15.92 7.60
N LEU A 245 1.11 16.98 7.02
CA LEU A 245 2.55 17.17 6.90
C LEU A 245 3.21 17.55 8.23
N GLY A 246 2.57 18.41 9.04
CA GLY A 246 3.08 18.80 10.36
C GLY A 246 3.24 17.61 11.29
N TRP A 247 2.21 16.75 11.39
CA TRP A 247 2.30 15.52 12.16
C TRP A 247 3.29 14.51 11.57
N SER A 248 3.43 14.46 10.24
CA SER A 248 4.46 13.65 9.58
C SER A 248 5.88 14.07 10.01
N VAL A 249 6.15 15.37 10.04
CA VAL A 249 7.43 15.92 10.51
C VAL A 249 7.66 15.59 11.99
N ALA A 250 6.63 15.73 12.84
CA ALA A 250 6.72 15.34 14.24
C ALA A 250 7.06 13.84 14.41
N SER A 251 6.43 12.97 13.62
CA SER A 251 6.72 11.53 13.62
C SER A 251 8.16 11.23 13.16
N ILE A 252 8.65 11.91 12.12
CA ILE A 252 10.06 11.79 11.70
C ILE A 252 11.01 12.19 12.84
N ALA A 253 10.72 13.29 13.55
CA ALA A 253 11.53 13.73 14.69
C ALA A 253 11.55 12.69 15.82
N VAL A 254 10.41 12.08 16.15
CA VAL A 254 10.31 11.00 17.15
C VAL A 254 11.14 9.78 16.71
N VAL A 255 11.04 9.38 15.45
CA VAL A 255 11.81 8.25 14.91
C VAL A 255 13.31 8.56 14.89
N LEU A 256 13.70 9.78 14.52
CA LEU A 256 15.09 10.23 14.58
C LEU A 256 15.63 10.17 16.01
N LEU A 257 14.85 10.61 17.00
CA LEU A 257 15.22 10.51 18.41
C LEU A 257 15.39 9.05 18.85
N ALA A 258 14.46 8.17 18.46
CA ALA A 258 14.54 6.74 18.74
C ALA A 258 15.79 6.07 18.15
N VAL A 259 16.20 6.48 16.96
CA VAL A 259 17.41 5.97 16.28
C VAL A 259 18.69 6.56 16.86
N ARG A 260 18.73 7.86 17.11
CA ARG A 260 19.97 8.57 17.51
C ARG A 260 20.25 8.51 19.01
N VAL A 261 19.21 8.65 19.82
CA VAL A 261 19.33 8.71 21.29
C VAL A 261 19.09 7.33 21.89
N ALA A 262 17.92 6.72 21.63
CA ALA A 262 17.60 5.40 22.18
C ALA A 262 18.31 4.23 21.46
N ARG A 263 18.99 4.50 20.33
CA ARG A 263 19.76 3.52 19.54
C ARG A 263 18.98 2.23 19.23
N ILE A 264 17.67 2.36 19.01
CA ILE A 264 16.81 1.20 18.73
C ILE A 264 17.21 0.63 17.36
N PRO A 265 17.54 -0.67 17.26
CA PRO A 265 17.96 -1.26 16.01
C PRO A 265 16.79 -1.30 15.01
N SER A 266 17.06 -1.08 13.72
CA SER A 266 16.06 -1.05 12.65
C SER A 266 15.19 -2.32 12.61
N ARG A 267 15.73 -3.47 13.03
CA ARG A 267 15.00 -4.75 13.12
C ARG A 267 13.82 -4.75 14.07
N ILE A 268 13.86 -3.90 15.11
CA ILE A 268 12.78 -3.73 16.08
C ILE A 268 11.96 -2.50 15.67
N LEU A 269 12.64 -1.41 15.31
CA LEU A 269 12.00 -0.13 15.06
C LEU A 269 11.06 -0.16 13.83
N LEU A 270 11.45 -0.80 12.72
CA LEU A 270 10.63 -0.82 11.51
C LEU A 270 9.28 -1.57 11.71
N PRO A 271 9.23 -2.75 12.35
CA PRO A 271 7.97 -3.37 12.76
C PRO A 271 7.16 -2.51 13.74
N LEU A 272 7.79 -1.86 14.71
CA LEU A 272 7.09 -0.99 15.66
C LEU A 272 6.43 0.20 14.97
N ILE A 273 7.10 0.84 14.02
CA ILE A 273 6.54 1.95 13.23
C ILE A 273 5.33 1.47 12.42
N ALA A 274 5.45 0.30 11.76
CA ALA A 274 4.34 -0.31 11.03
C ALA A 274 3.14 -0.59 11.94
N ALA A 275 3.39 -1.15 13.12
CA ALA A 275 2.35 -1.43 14.10
C ALA A 275 1.71 -0.15 14.66
N ALA A 276 2.50 0.89 14.93
CA ALA A 276 2.00 2.19 15.37
C ALA A 276 1.07 2.80 14.31
N ALA A 277 1.52 2.86 13.04
CA ALA A 277 0.71 3.38 11.94
C ALA A 277 -0.59 2.58 11.75
N GLY A 278 -0.53 1.25 11.77
CA GLY A 278 -1.71 0.38 11.65
C GLY A 278 -2.67 0.50 12.83
N GLY A 279 -2.16 0.55 14.06
CA GLY A 279 -2.98 0.72 15.27
C GLY A 279 -3.68 2.08 15.30
N LEU A 280 -2.94 3.15 14.99
CA LEU A 280 -3.50 4.51 14.87
C LEU A 280 -4.56 4.58 13.76
N TYR A 281 -4.35 3.88 12.65
CA TYR A 281 -5.33 3.81 11.58
C TYR A 281 -6.68 3.26 12.09
N TYR A 282 -6.66 2.11 12.78
CA TYR A 282 -7.89 1.51 13.33
C TYR A 282 -8.49 2.32 14.48
N TRP A 283 -7.65 3.05 15.23
CA TRP A 283 -8.12 3.98 16.26
C TRP A 283 -9.03 5.08 15.68
N PHE A 284 -8.66 5.66 14.54
CA PHE A 284 -9.43 6.70 13.85
C PHE A 284 -10.50 6.14 12.92
N ALA A 285 -10.32 4.95 12.36
CA ALA A 285 -11.29 4.33 11.46
C ALA A 285 -12.61 4.00 12.18
N GLY A 286 -12.56 3.42 13.39
CA GLY A 286 -13.78 3.01 14.13
C GLY A 286 -14.84 4.12 14.24
N PRO A 287 -14.53 5.31 14.80
CA PRO A 287 -15.48 6.41 14.89
C PRO A 287 -15.96 6.92 13.53
N ALA A 288 -15.08 6.92 12.52
CA ALA A 288 -15.43 7.37 11.17
C ALA A 288 -16.44 6.43 10.50
N ILE A 289 -16.24 5.11 10.64
CA ILE A 289 -17.17 4.08 10.17
C ILE A 289 -18.52 4.23 10.86
N ALA A 290 -18.53 4.30 12.20
CA ALA A 290 -19.78 4.37 12.95
C ALA A 290 -20.62 5.60 12.60
N ARG A 291 -20.00 6.76 12.40
CA ARG A 291 -20.70 7.96 11.94
C ARG A 291 -21.26 7.82 10.53
N ALA A 292 -20.47 7.28 9.60
CA ALA A 292 -20.87 7.18 8.20
C ALA A 292 -21.98 6.15 7.95
N THR A 293 -22.03 5.07 8.74
CA THR A 293 -23.03 4.01 8.60
C THR A 293 -24.16 4.11 9.63
N THR A 294 -24.18 5.15 10.45
CA THR A 294 -25.09 5.30 11.61
C THR A 294 -25.06 4.10 12.56
N ALA A 295 -23.92 3.41 12.62
CA ALA A 295 -23.78 2.22 13.44
C ALA A 295 -23.63 2.57 14.93
N PRO A 296 -24.09 1.69 15.83
CA PRO A 296 -24.01 1.92 17.27
C PRO A 296 -22.58 1.99 17.78
N LEU A 297 -22.36 2.68 18.91
CA LEU A 297 -21.03 2.94 19.48
C LEU A 297 -20.20 1.67 19.77
N TRP A 298 -20.84 0.52 20.02
CA TRP A 298 -20.11 -0.74 20.22
C TRP A 298 -19.32 -1.17 18.98
N VAL A 299 -19.72 -0.75 17.77
CA VAL A 299 -18.98 -1.00 16.52
C VAL A 299 -17.63 -0.27 16.55
N VAL A 300 -17.55 0.92 17.14
CA VAL A 300 -16.28 1.65 17.32
C VAL A 300 -15.30 0.81 18.14
N THR A 301 -15.78 0.29 19.27
CA THR A 301 -14.98 -0.54 20.17
C THR A 301 -14.56 -1.84 19.48
N LEU A 302 -15.47 -2.50 18.76
CA LEU A 302 -15.17 -3.71 18.02
C LEU A 302 -14.09 -3.49 16.95
N VAL A 303 -14.22 -2.45 16.11
CA VAL A 303 -13.24 -2.14 15.06
C VAL A 303 -11.86 -1.85 15.67
N ARG A 304 -11.82 -1.09 16.77
CA ARG A 304 -10.56 -0.78 17.48
C ARG A 304 -9.93 -2.04 18.05
N ILE A 305 -10.67 -2.85 18.79
CA ILE A 305 -10.17 -4.08 19.40
C ILE A 305 -9.68 -5.05 18.33
N ALA A 306 -10.50 -5.34 17.31
CA ALA A 306 -10.14 -6.27 16.24
C ALA A 306 -8.93 -5.79 15.45
N GLY A 307 -8.88 -4.51 15.08
CA GLY A 307 -7.77 -3.91 14.35
C GLY A 307 -6.46 -3.91 15.16
N ILE A 308 -6.51 -3.51 16.43
CA ILE A 308 -5.33 -3.52 17.31
C ILE A 308 -4.87 -4.95 17.58
N ALA A 309 -5.78 -5.88 17.84
CA ALA A 309 -5.44 -7.30 18.05
C ALA A 309 -4.73 -7.88 16.82
N LEU A 310 -5.24 -7.62 15.61
CA LEU A 310 -4.60 -8.03 14.36
C LEU A 310 -3.17 -7.49 14.25
N VAL A 311 -2.98 -6.19 14.52
CA VAL A 311 -1.68 -5.52 14.47
C VAL A 311 -0.71 -6.10 15.51
N LEU A 312 -1.17 -6.39 16.72
CA LEU A 312 -0.34 -6.99 17.78
C LEU A 312 0.08 -8.42 17.46
N VAL A 313 -0.83 -9.24 16.91
CA VAL A 313 -0.51 -10.59 16.43
C VAL A 313 0.53 -10.53 15.32
N TRP A 314 0.36 -9.61 14.36
CA TRP A 314 1.34 -9.37 13.30
C TRP A 314 2.69 -8.92 13.85
N LEU A 315 2.71 -7.97 14.79
CA LEU A 315 3.93 -7.46 15.40
C LEU A 315 4.71 -8.55 16.13
N GLY A 316 4.01 -9.41 16.90
CA GLY A 316 4.62 -10.56 17.55
C GLY A 316 5.28 -11.51 16.55
N GLY A 317 4.64 -11.76 15.41
CA GLY A 317 5.24 -12.52 14.31
C GLY A 317 6.44 -11.83 13.66
N ALA A 318 6.33 -10.52 13.42
CA ALA A 318 7.38 -9.71 12.80
C ALA A 318 8.65 -9.62 13.66
N LEU A 319 8.51 -9.50 14.98
CA LEU A 319 9.64 -9.45 15.91
C LEU A 319 10.33 -10.81 16.10
N ARG A 320 9.59 -11.92 15.97
CA ARG A 320 10.14 -13.29 16.09
C ARG A 320 10.84 -13.77 14.82
N ARG A 321 10.41 -13.30 13.64
CA ARG A 321 11.02 -13.69 12.36
C ARG A 321 12.23 -12.78 12.11
N PRO A 322 13.46 -13.31 12.04
CA PRO A 322 14.62 -12.50 11.70
C PRO A 322 14.60 -12.20 10.19
N THR A 323 13.68 -11.36 9.74
CA THR A 323 13.57 -10.92 8.35
C THR A 323 14.91 -10.36 7.90
N LEU A 324 15.55 -9.50 8.70
CA LEU A 324 16.84 -8.86 8.36
C LEU A 324 18.10 -9.72 8.50
N ALA A 325 18.04 -10.90 9.14
CA ALA A 325 19.24 -11.72 9.39
C ALA A 325 19.45 -12.88 8.40
N ARG A 326 18.40 -13.34 7.70
CA ARG A 326 18.48 -14.52 6.82
C ARG A 326 18.87 -14.24 5.36
N ALA A 327 19.26 -13.02 5.01
CA ALA A 327 19.64 -12.69 3.63
C ALA A 327 21.00 -13.27 3.20
N ASP A 328 21.80 -13.80 4.13
CA ASP A 328 23.21 -14.11 3.91
C ASP A 328 23.50 -15.61 3.67
N THR A 329 22.50 -16.52 3.62
CA THR A 329 22.76 -17.97 3.43
C THR A 329 22.63 -18.47 1.98
N HIS A 330 22.26 -17.61 1.03
CA HIS A 330 22.27 -17.94 -0.40
C HIS A 330 22.69 -16.71 -1.21
N GLY A 331 23.98 -16.37 -1.08
CA GLY A 331 24.72 -15.57 -2.05
C GLY A 331 25.62 -16.50 -2.86
#